data_AF-Q2HGD7-F1
#
_entry.id   AF-Q2HGD7-F1
#
_cell.length_a   1.000
_cell.length_b   1.000
_cell.length_c   1.000
_cell.angle_alpha   90.00
_cell.angle_beta   90.00
_cell.angle_gamma   90.00
#
_symmetry.space_group_name_H-M   'P 1'
#
loop_
_entity.id
_entity.type
_entity.pdbx_description
1 polymer ?
#
loop_
_entity_poly.entity_id
_entity_poly.type
_entity_poly.pdbx_seq_one_letter_code
_entity_poly.pdbx_strand_id
1 'polypeptide(L)'
;MVKAVRECEPAIKSILVHIDSTHHHEFIIEDLDDTHLFVKEAMLQVLKSKLEEVSLVFLRLLPIEADCCGQRLRETYRPDEPLEDSE
;
A
#
# COMPACT_ATOMS: atom_id res chain seq x y z
N MET A 1 -20.50 3.53 4.09
CA MET A 1 -20.25 2.29 3.33
C MET A 1 -18.77 2.32 2.98
N VAL A 2 -18.03 1.29 3.39
CA VAL A 2 -16.56 1.26 3.31
C VAL A 2 -16.17 0.01 2.54
N LYS A 3 -15.18 0.12 1.65
CA LYS A 3 -14.76 -0.98 0.79
C LYS A 3 -13.32 -1.36 1.09
N ALA A 4 -13.12 -2.59 1.54
CA ALA A 4 -11.79 -3.19 1.63
C ALA A 4 -11.30 -3.55 0.22
N VAL A 5 -10.12 -3.06 -0.15
CA VAL A 5 -9.44 -3.51 -1.37
C VAL A 5 -8.74 -4.81 -1.02
N ARG A 6 -9.22 -5.92 -1.58
CA ARG A 6 -8.94 -7.25 -1.03
C ARG A 6 -7.60 -7.85 -1.47
N GLU A 7 -7.06 -7.50 -2.62
CA GLU A 7 -5.76 -8.02 -3.06
C GLU A 7 -5.07 -6.97 -3.95
N CYS A 8 -4.11 -6.23 -3.40
CA CYS A 8 -3.18 -5.42 -4.17
C CYS A 8 -1.74 -5.82 -3.87
N GLU A 9 -0.89 -5.90 -4.89
CA GLU A 9 0.55 -6.17 -4.69
C GLU A 9 1.19 -5.09 -3.80
N PRO A 10 2.20 -5.43 -2.98
CA PRO A 10 2.82 -4.50 -2.02
C PRO A 10 3.43 -3.25 -2.68
N ALA A 11 3.88 -3.37 -3.94
CA ALA A 11 4.33 -2.23 -4.73
C ALA A 11 3.18 -1.25 -5.05
N ILE A 12 2.01 -1.77 -5.41
CA ILE A 12 0.81 -0.95 -5.69
C ILE A 12 0.34 -0.28 -4.41
N LYS A 13 0.33 -1.01 -3.28
CA LYS A 13 0.01 -0.45 -1.96
C LYS A 13 0.90 0.75 -1.62
N SER A 14 2.22 0.64 -1.84
CA SER A 14 3.17 1.73 -1.60
C SER A 14 2.84 2.99 -2.41
N ILE A 15 2.45 2.81 -3.67
CA ILE A 15 2.01 3.92 -4.54
C ILE A 15 0.71 4.53 -4.02
N LEU A 16 -0.27 3.70 -3.62
CA LEU A 16 -1.55 4.17 -3.07
C LEU A 16 -1.36 5.00 -1.79
N VAL A 17 -0.50 4.54 -0.87
CA VAL A 17 -0.17 5.27 0.37
C VAL A 17 0.54 6.58 0.06
N HIS A 18 1.42 6.61 -0.95
CA HIS A 18 2.08 7.84 -1.39
C HIS A 18 1.09 8.84 -2.02
N ILE A 19 0.16 8.36 -2.85
CA ILE A 19 -0.92 9.20 -3.40
C ILE A 19 -1.76 9.77 -2.26
N ASP A 20 -2.10 8.96 -1.28
CA ASP A 20 -2.91 9.36 -0.14
C ASP A 20 -2.22 10.42 0.74
N SER A 21 -0.92 10.25 1.05
CA SER A 21 -0.16 11.24 1.83
C SER A 21 0.00 12.58 1.09
N THR A 22 0.13 12.56 -0.24
CA THR A 22 0.20 13.77 -1.07
C THR A 22 -1.12 14.55 -1.08
N HIS A 23 -2.24 13.89 -0.78
CA HIS A 23 -3.57 14.48 -0.76
C HIS A 23 -4.17 14.52 0.66
N HIS A 24 -3.31 14.69 1.68
CA HIS A 24 -3.72 14.89 3.07
C HIS A 24 -4.59 13.75 3.66
N HIS A 25 -4.31 12.49 3.29
CA HIS A 25 -5.01 11.31 3.80
C HIS A 25 -6.53 11.30 3.54
N GLU A 26 -6.93 11.79 2.37
CA GLU A 26 -8.33 11.90 2.00
C GLU A 26 -8.95 10.56 1.56
N PHE A 27 -8.16 9.58 1.13
CA PHE A 27 -8.65 8.35 0.51
C PHE A 27 -8.64 7.15 1.45
N ILE A 28 -7.50 6.89 2.10
CA ILE A 28 -7.28 5.73 2.96
C ILE A 28 -7.77 6.07 4.37
N ILE A 29 -8.51 5.14 4.96
CA ILE A 29 -8.99 5.25 6.35
C ILE A 29 -7.99 4.56 7.28
N GLU A 30 -7.58 3.35 6.90
CA GLU A 30 -6.72 2.51 7.72
C GLU A 30 -5.90 1.56 6.84
N ASP A 31 -4.66 1.33 7.24
CA ASP A 31 -3.81 0.27 6.69
C ASP A 31 -4.00 -1.00 7.52
N LEU A 32 -4.44 -2.07 6.88
CA LEU A 32 -4.75 -3.33 7.56
C LEU A 32 -3.51 -4.23 7.56
N ASP A 33 -3.03 -4.60 6.37
CA ASP A 33 -1.89 -5.49 6.19
C ASP A 33 -1.16 -5.20 4.87
N ASP A 34 -0.07 -5.91 4.57
CA ASP A 34 0.78 -5.70 3.38
C ASP A 34 0.05 -5.71 2.03
N THR A 35 -1.12 -6.35 1.95
CA THR A 35 -1.91 -6.47 0.72
C THR A 35 -3.31 -5.86 0.83
N HIS A 36 -3.66 -5.28 1.98
CA HIS A 36 -5.03 -4.85 2.29
C HIS A 36 -5.07 -3.40 2.79
N LEU A 37 -5.92 -2.60 2.16
CA LEU A 37 -6.18 -1.21 2.57
C LEU A 37 -7.69 -0.99 2.77
N PHE A 38 -8.02 -0.21 3.80
CA PHE A 38 -9.38 0.26 4.05
C PHE A 38 -9.55 1.65 3.45
N VAL A 39 -10.39 1.76 2.41
CA VAL A 39 -10.52 2.98 1.60
C VAL A 39 -11.95 3.52 1.65
N LYS A 40 -12.10 4.85 1.66
CA LYS A 40 -13.41 5.50 1.56
C LYS A 40 -14.06 5.15 0.21
N GLU A 41 -15.22 4.50 0.26
CA GLU A 41 -15.87 3.98 -0.95
C GLU A 41 -16.19 5.07 -1.98
N ALA A 42 -16.63 6.24 -1.51
CA ALA A 42 -16.91 7.40 -2.37
C ALA A 42 -15.68 7.89 -3.14
N MET A 43 -14.49 7.68 -2.59
CA MET A 43 -13.22 8.16 -3.15
C MET A 43 -12.46 7.06 -3.91
N LEU A 44 -12.94 5.82 -3.89
CA LEU A 44 -12.27 4.68 -4.49
C LEU A 44 -12.06 4.85 -6.00
N GLN A 45 -13.06 5.40 -6.71
CA GLN A 45 -12.94 5.65 -8.15
C GLN A 45 -11.87 6.70 -8.44
N VAL A 46 -11.85 7.78 -7.65
CA VAL A 46 -10.85 8.85 -7.77
C VAL A 46 -9.44 8.31 -7.50
N LEU A 47 -9.27 7.50 -6.45
CA LEU A 47 -8.00 6.90 -6.10
C LEU A 47 -7.49 5.97 -7.22
N LYS A 48 -8.37 5.20 -7.85
CA LYS A 48 -8.04 4.35 -9.00
C LYS A 48 -7.61 5.17 -10.22
N SER A 49 -8.35 6.23 -10.56
CA SER A 49 -7.96 7.13 -11.66
C SER A 49 -6.60 7.79 -11.40
N LYS A 50 -6.31 8.20 -10.17
CA LYS A 50 -4.99 8.72 -9.79
C LYS A 50 -3.88 7.69 -9.91
N LEU A 51 -4.15 6.43 -9.52
CA LEU A 51 -3.21 5.34 -9.70
C LEU A 51 -2.91 5.11 -11.19
N GLU A 52 -3.94 5.13 -12.05
CA GLU A 52 -3.79 5.02 -13.50
C GLU A 52 -2.94 6.17 -14.05
N GLU A 53 -3.22 7.42 -13.66
CA GLU A 53 -2.43 8.60 -14.04
C GLU A 53 -0.95 8.44 -13.68
N VAL A 54 -0.66 8.03 -12.44
CA VAL A 54 0.72 7.80 -11.98
C VAL A 54 1.37 6.67 -12.78
N SER A 55 0.67 5.57 -13.03
CA SER A 55 1.20 4.45 -13.82
C SER A 55 1.52 4.84 -15.27
N LEU A 56 0.66 5.66 -15.90
CA LEU A 56 0.86 6.18 -17.25
C LEU A 56 2.03 7.16 -17.32
N VAL A 57 2.22 7.97 -16.28
CA VAL A 57 3.37 8.87 -16.15
C VAL A 57 4.66 8.09 -15.90
N PHE A 58 4.62 7.04 -15.07
CA PHE A 58 5.76 6.16 -14.82
C PHE A 58 6.26 5.50 -16.11
N LEU A 59 5.34 5.04 -16.98
CA LEU A 59 5.70 4.51 -18.30
C LEU A 59 6.26 5.57 -19.28
N ARG A 60 5.98 6.87 -19.06
CA ARG A 60 6.43 7.96 -19.94
C ARG A 60 7.70 8.66 -19.46
N LEU A 61 8.09 8.49 -18.19
CA LEU A 61 9.21 9.22 -17.57
C LEU A 61 10.44 8.36 -17.26
N LEU A 62 10.57 7.13 -17.75
CA LEU A 62 11.79 6.36 -17.52
C LEU A 62 12.97 6.94 -18.34
N PRO A 63 13.99 7.46 -17.66
CA PRO A 63 15.30 6.80 -17.66
C PRO A 63 15.61 6.16 -16.30
N ILE A 64 16.52 5.20 -16.37
CA ILE A 64 16.94 4.21 -15.38
C ILE A 64 17.65 4.87 -14.16
N GLU A 65 17.52 4.25 -12.98
CA GLU A 65 18.37 4.29 -11.76
C GLU A 65 17.85 4.99 -10.50
N ALA A 66 17.57 4.13 -9.50
CA ALA A 66 17.98 4.24 -8.10
C ALA A 66 17.70 5.53 -7.31
N ASP A 67 16.63 5.49 -6.51
CA ASP A 67 16.76 5.81 -5.08
C ASP A 67 15.60 5.21 -4.25
N CYS A 68 15.78 3.97 -3.81
CA CYS A 68 15.24 3.51 -2.52
C CYS A 68 16.43 3.15 -1.62
N CYS A 69 17.41 4.07 -1.51
CA CYS A 69 18.45 3.94 -0.50
C CYS A 69 17.82 4.08 0.90
N GLY A 70 17.94 3.03 1.72
CA GLY A 70 18.47 3.27 3.06
C GLY A 70 17.60 3.04 4.29
N GLN A 71 16.60 2.14 4.30
CA GLN A 71 16.11 1.62 5.58
C GLN A 71 16.04 0.09 5.64
N ARG A 72 16.89 -0.39 6.56
CA ARG A 72 17.11 -1.76 7.02
C ARG A 72 15.78 -2.41 7.44
N LEU A 73 15.21 -3.27 6.59
CA LEU A 73 14.18 -4.23 7.01
C LEU A 73 14.86 -5.47 7.63
N ARG A 74 15.37 -5.31 8.85
CA ARG A 74 15.45 -6.36 9.89
C ARG A 74 14.58 -5.81 11.03
N GLU A 75 13.59 -6.49 11.58
CA GLU A 75 13.50 -7.90 11.98
C GLU A 75 12.04 -8.36 12.12
N THR A 76 11.79 -9.59 11.66
CA THR A 76 10.93 -10.65 12.21
C THR A 76 9.61 -10.26 12.91
N TYR A 77 8.48 -10.53 12.25
CA TYR A 77 7.22 -10.87 12.92
C TYR A 77 6.71 -12.21 12.38
N ARG A 78 6.66 -13.20 13.28
CA ARG A 78 6.11 -14.54 13.06
C ARG A 78 4.92 -14.67 14.02
N PRO A 79 3.66 -14.51 13.57
CA PRO A 79 2.52 -14.56 14.49
C PRO A 79 2.02 -15.96 14.84
N ASP A 80 2.56 -17.05 14.27
CA ASP A 80 2.02 -18.39 14.49
C ASP A 80 3.08 -19.37 15.03
N GLU A 81 3.52 -19.17 16.27
CA GLU A 81 4.01 -20.30 17.07
C GLU A 81 3.09 -20.46 18.29
N PRO A 82 2.15 -21.43 18.26
CA PRO A 82 1.35 -21.76 19.43
C PRO A 82 2.27 -22.23 20.57
N LEU A 83 2.08 -21.68 21.76
CA LEU A 83 2.65 -22.22 22.99
C LEU A 83 2.03 -23.60 23.22
N GLU A 84 2.71 -24.66 22.81
CA GLU A 84 2.40 -26.01 23.29
C GLU A 84 3.09 -26.19 24.65
N ASP A 85 2.30 -26.07 25.71
CA ASP A 85 2.64 -26.54 27.05
C ASP A 85 2.96 -28.04 26.99
N SER A 86 4.22 -28.41 27.23
CA SER A 86 4.63 -29.81 27.40
C SER A 86 4.68 -30.15 28.89
N GLU A 87 3.72 -30.95 29.35
CA GLU A 87 3.87 -31.83 30.52
C GLU A 87 4.52 -33.17 30.11
#